data_AF-A0A3C1KLS8-F1
#
_entry.id   AF-A0A3C1KLS8-F1
#
_cell.length_a   1.000
_cell.length_b   1.000
_cell.length_c   1.000
_cell.angle_alpha   90.00
_cell.angle_beta   90.00
_cell.angle_gamma   90.00
#
_symmetry.space_group_name_H-M   'P 1'
#
loop_
_entity.id
_entity.type
_entity.pdbx_description
1 polymer ?
#
loop_
_entity_poly.entity_id
_entity_poly.type
_entity_poly.pdbx_seq_one_letter_code
_entity_poly.pdbx_strand_id
1 'polypeptide(L)'
;HRPLALVGGATGLIGDPSFKAQERQLNTPDVIAGWVDKIRQQVSRFVDFDAGEASAVVVNNLDWTRDMDVLTFLRDVGKHFSVNAMIQKESVKQRIEREGSGISFTEFTYMILQSFDFAELSQRYACGLQIGGSDQWGNITGGIDLARRMYV
;
A
#
# COMPACT_ATOMS: atom_id res chain seq x y z
N HIS A 1 -0.49 -21.65 5.70
CA HIS A 1 -1.07 -20.30 5.50
C HIS A 1 -1.16 -20.04 4.00
N ARG A 2 -2.14 -19.24 3.54
CA ARG A 2 -2.32 -18.90 2.13
C ARG A 2 -1.67 -17.53 1.83
N PRO A 3 -0.57 -17.46 1.06
CA PRO A 3 0.11 -16.20 0.81
C PRO A 3 -0.61 -15.37 -0.26
N LEU A 4 -0.71 -14.06 -0.02
CA LEU A 4 -1.20 -13.08 -0.98
C LEU A 4 -0.03 -12.22 -1.44
N ALA A 5 0.35 -12.36 -2.71
CA ALA A 5 1.37 -11.53 -3.34
C ALA A 5 0.69 -10.27 -3.90
N LEU A 6 0.68 -9.20 -3.10
CA LEU A 6 0.12 -7.92 -3.50
C LEU A 6 1.07 -7.18 -4.45
N VAL A 7 0.54 -6.82 -5.61
CA VAL A 7 1.18 -5.97 -6.59
C VAL A 7 0.60 -4.56 -6.47
N GLY A 8 1.50 -3.58 -6.32
CA GLY A 8 1.16 -2.18 -6.14
C GLY A 8 0.86 -1.46 -7.46
N GLY A 9 -0.19 -1.84 -8.18
CA GLY A 9 -0.60 -1.14 -9.40
C GLY A 9 -1.02 0.31 -9.14
N ALA A 10 -1.77 0.56 -8.06
CA ALA A 10 -2.17 1.89 -7.62
C ALA A 10 -1.07 2.57 -6.79
N THR A 11 -0.53 1.90 -5.76
CA THR A 11 0.53 2.47 -4.91
C THR A 11 1.80 2.79 -5.70
N GLY A 12 2.09 2.04 -6.77
CA GLY A 12 3.20 2.33 -7.70
C GLY A 12 3.04 3.62 -8.50
N LEU A 13 1.80 4.10 -8.71
CA LEU A 13 1.49 5.39 -9.32
C LEU A 13 1.61 6.57 -8.35
N ILE A 14 1.70 6.31 -7.04
CA ILE A 14 1.83 7.33 -6.01
C ILE A 14 3.29 7.45 -5.55
N GLY A 15 3.93 6.31 -5.26
CA GLY A 15 5.31 6.23 -4.81
C GLY A 15 5.46 6.29 -3.29
N ASP A 16 6.09 5.26 -2.71
CA ASP A 16 6.36 5.20 -1.28
C ASP A 16 7.49 6.16 -0.86
N PRO A 17 7.24 7.13 0.04
CA PRO A 17 8.26 8.04 0.57
C PRO A 17 9.13 7.39 1.65
N SER A 18 8.79 6.20 2.17
CA SER A 18 9.44 5.61 3.34
C SER A 18 10.95 5.47 3.14
N PHE A 19 11.70 6.19 3.99
CA PHE A 19 13.17 6.23 4.01
C PHE A 19 13.84 6.65 2.68
N LYS A 20 13.12 7.34 1.78
CA LYS A 20 13.65 7.85 0.51
C LYS A 20 13.92 9.35 0.55
N ALA A 21 15.12 9.73 0.09
CA ALA A 21 15.58 11.12 0.17
C ALA A 21 15.00 12.06 -0.89
N GLN A 22 14.53 11.53 -2.02
CA GLN A 22 14.01 12.30 -3.15
C GLN A 22 12.63 11.79 -3.56
N GLU A 23 11.83 12.68 -4.15
CA GLU A 23 10.53 12.37 -4.72
C GLU A 23 10.68 11.41 -5.92
N ARG A 24 9.79 10.41 -6.02
CA ARG A 24 9.84 9.46 -7.14
C ARG A 24 9.26 10.07 -8.41
N GLN A 25 9.87 9.76 -9.55
CA GLN A 25 9.21 9.97 -10.83
C GLN A 25 8.06 8.99 -10.99
N LEU A 26 6.90 9.51 -11.41
CA LEU A 26 5.70 8.72 -11.69
C LEU A 26 5.90 7.92 -12.98
N ASN A 27 5.60 6.61 -12.92
CA ASN A 27 5.72 5.72 -14.08
C ASN A 27 4.40 5.67 -14.86
N THR A 28 4.47 5.40 -16.16
CA THR A 28 3.27 5.21 -16.97
C THR A 28 2.56 3.89 -16.61
N PRO A 29 1.23 3.79 -16.80
CA PRO A 29 0.49 2.55 -16.54
C PRO A 29 1.06 1.33 -17.27
N ASP A 30 1.56 1.48 -18.50
CA ASP A 30 2.16 0.40 -19.29
C ASP A 30 3.44 -0.15 -18.65
N VAL A 31 4.26 0.72 -18.06
CA VAL A 31 5.48 0.32 -17.34
C VAL A 31 5.12 -0.46 -16.08
N ILE A 32 4.09 -0.03 -15.36
CA ILE A 32 3.62 -0.69 -14.14
C ILE A 32 3.03 -2.07 -14.46
N ALA A 33 2.25 -2.20 -15.54
CA ALA A 33 1.73 -3.49 -16.01
C ALA A 33 2.88 -4.48 -16.29
N GLY A 34 3.94 -4.04 -16.96
CA GLY A 34 5.12 -4.87 -17.22
C GLY A 34 5.91 -5.26 -15.95
N TRP A 35 5.81 -4.49 -14.87
CA TRP A 35 6.45 -4.83 -13.59
C TRP A 35 5.66 -5.88 -12.81
N VAL A 36 4.34 -5.86 -12.91
CA VAL A 36 3.45 -6.86 -12.30
C VAL A 36 3.84 -8.27 -12.72
N ASP A 37 4.01 -8.49 -14.03
CA ASP A 37 4.36 -9.81 -14.56
C ASP A 37 5.76 -10.27 -14.13
N LYS A 38 6.71 -9.35 -14.05
CA LYS A 38 8.07 -9.64 -13.57
C LYS A 38 8.07 -10.02 -12.10
N ILE A 39 7.34 -9.28 -11.26
CA ILE A 39 7.21 -9.57 -9.83
C ILE A 39 6.55 -10.95 -9.65
N ARG A 40 5.49 -11.24 -10.41
CA ARG A 40 4.82 -12.55 -10.40
C ARG A 40 5.80 -13.69 -10.68
N GLN A 41 6.61 -13.58 -11.73
CA GLN A 41 7.62 -14.58 -12.08
C GLN A 41 8.73 -14.74 -11.04
N GLN A 42 9.09 -13.66 -10.34
CA GLN A 42 10.08 -13.73 -9.25
C GLN A 42 9.51 -14.40 -8.01
N VAL A 43 8.29 -14.01 -7.62
CA VAL A 43 7.61 -14.52 -6.44
C VAL A 43 7.26 -16.00 -6.58
N SER A 44 6.95 -16.49 -7.79
CA SER A 44 6.66 -17.91 -8.07
C SER A 44 7.81 -18.88 -7.82
N ARG A 45 9.02 -18.37 -7.52
CA ARG A 45 10.13 -19.21 -7.07
C ARG A 45 10.10 -19.52 -5.57
N PHE A 46 9.32 -18.75 -4.81
CA PHE A 46 9.28 -18.80 -3.35
C PHE A 46 7.91 -19.19 -2.80
N VAL A 47 6.86 -19.07 -3.61
CA VAL A 47 5.50 -19.45 -3.24
C VAL A 47 4.91 -20.40 -4.27
N ASP A 48 4.18 -21.40 -3.77
CA ASP A 48 3.52 -22.39 -4.60
C ASP A 48 2.11 -21.89 -5.00
N PHE A 49 1.86 -21.88 -6.31
CA PHE A 49 0.58 -21.47 -6.88
C PHE A 49 -0.36 -22.67 -7.12
N ASP A 50 0.11 -23.91 -6.93
CA ASP A 50 -0.64 -25.14 -7.17
C ASP A 50 -0.63 -26.07 -5.93
N ALA A 51 -0.88 -25.48 -4.76
CA ALA A 51 -0.95 -26.15 -3.46
C ALA A 51 -2.40 -26.31 -2.94
N GLY A 52 -3.40 -26.31 -3.83
CA GLY A 52 -4.82 -26.41 -3.48
C GLY A 52 -5.31 -25.19 -2.67
N GLU A 53 -5.92 -25.42 -1.50
CA GLU A 53 -6.43 -24.33 -0.65
C GLU A 53 -5.32 -23.38 -0.15
N ALA A 54 -4.08 -23.86 -0.09
CA ALA A 54 -2.92 -23.07 0.32
C ALA A 54 -2.25 -22.34 -0.85
N SER A 55 -2.76 -22.47 -2.08
CA SER A 55 -2.20 -21.83 -3.26
C SER A 55 -2.06 -20.32 -3.08
N ALA A 56 -0.88 -19.82 -3.41
CA ALA A 56 -0.59 -18.41 -3.49
C ALA A 56 -1.54 -17.70 -4.45
N VAL A 57 -1.88 -16.45 -4.14
CA VAL A 57 -2.70 -15.61 -5.01
C VAL A 57 -1.95 -14.32 -5.30
N VAL A 58 -1.83 -13.96 -6.58
CA VAL A 58 -1.40 -12.62 -6.96
C VAL A 58 -2.63 -11.72 -6.98
N VAL A 59 -2.54 -10.61 -6.26
CA VAL A 59 -3.61 -9.61 -6.15
C VAL A 59 -3.06 -8.25 -6.52
N ASN A 60 -3.86 -7.36 -7.11
CA ASN A 60 -3.42 -6.04 -7.54
C ASN A 60 -4.29 -4.96 -6.87
N ASN A 61 -3.68 -4.02 -6.14
CA ASN A 61 -4.49 -2.98 -5.47
C ASN A 61 -5.19 -2.02 -6.44
N LEU A 62 -4.81 -2.02 -7.71
CA LEU A 62 -5.55 -1.30 -8.73
C LEU A 62 -7.00 -1.81 -8.87
N ASP A 63 -7.28 -3.06 -8.51
CA ASP A 63 -8.60 -3.70 -8.63
C ASP A 63 -9.66 -3.07 -7.71
N TRP A 64 -9.26 -2.47 -6.58
CA TRP A 64 -10.17 -1.74 -5.68
C TRP A 64 -9.96 -0.23 -5.70
N THR A 65 -8.83 0.25 -6.24
CA THR A 65 -8.52 1.68 -6.23
C THR A 65 -8.96 2.40 -7.51
N ARG A 66 -8.95 1.73 -8.67
CA ARG A 66 -9.17 2.38 -9.98
C ARG A 66 -10.51 3.08 -10.10
N ASP A 67 -11.58 2.42 -9.66
CA ASP A 67 -12.95 2.89 -9.84
C ASP A 67 -13.48 3.64 -8.60
N MET A 68 -12.63 3.85 -7.60
CA MET A 68 -12.97 4.64 -6.41
C MET A 68 -12.85 6.14 -6.72
N ASP A 69 -13.96 6.85 -6.60
CA ASP A 69 -13.91 8.31 -6.74
C ASP A 69 -13.24 8.98 -5.55
N VAL A 70 -12.68 10.16 -5.80
CA VAL A 70 -11.91 10.91 -4.80
C VAL A 70 -12.75 11.28 -3.57
N LEU A 71 -14.05 11.54 -3.71
CA LEU A 71 -14.89 11.91 -2.57
C LEU A 71 -15.14 10.70 -1.67
N THR A 72 -15.38 9.54 -2.25
CA THR A 72 -15.48 8.26 -1.53
C THR A 72 -14.16 7.96 -0.82
N PHE A 73 -13.02 8.07 -1.49
CA PHE A 73 -11.72 7.85 -0.86
C PHE A 73 -11.49 8.77 0.35
N LEU A 74 -11.72 10.08 0.19
CA LEU A 74 -11.52 11.05 1.27
C LEU A 74 -12.51 10.84 2.44
N ARG A 75 -13.78 10.54 2.14
CA ARG A 75 -14.83 10.37 3.17
C ARG A 75 -14.77 9.04 3.88
N ASP A 76 -14.58 7.95 3.17
CA ASP A 76 -14.74 6.61 3.74
C ASP A 76 -13.42 6.04 4.23
N VAL A 77 -12.30 6.43 3.61
CA VAL A 77 -10.95 6.04 4.04
C VAL A 77 -10.30 7.20 4.81
N GLY A 78 -10.20 8.38 4.18
CA GLY A 78 -9.44 9.52 4.69
C GLY A 78 -9.89 10.02 6.08
N LYS A 79 -11.18 9.96 6.41
CA LYS A 79 -11.73 10.38 7.72
C LYS A 79 -11.09 9.68 8.92
N HIS A 80 -10.50 8.49 8.71
CA HIS A 80 -9.90 7.71 9.77
C HIS A 80 -8.46 8.13 10.10
N PHE A 81 -7.87 9.04 9.33
CA PHE A 81 -6.48 9.46 9.46
C PHE A 81 -6.38 10.87 10.05
N SER A 82 -5.70 11.00 11.19
CA SER A 82 -5.35 12.30 11.76
C SER A 82 -4.08 12.82 11.11
N VAL A 83 -4.15 14.01 10.52
CA VAL A 83 -2.96 14.68 9.95
C VAL A 83 -1.87 14.83 10.99
N ASN A 84 -2.20 15.21 12.24
CA ASN A 84 -1.23 15.33 13.33
C ASN A 84 -0.50 14.01 13.62
N ALA A 85 -1.21 12.88 13.55
CA ALA A 85 -0.58 11.58 13.73
C ALA A 85 0.31 11.18 12.53
N MET A 86 -0.15 11.46 11.30
CA MET A 86 0.57 11.14 10.08
C MET A 86 1.93 11.86 9.99
N ILE A 87 1.98 13.17 10.31
CA ILE A 87 3.23 13.94 10.26
C ILE A 87 4.27 13.51 11.30
N GLN A 88 3.83 12.82 12.37
CA GLN A 88 4.73 12.30 13.42
C GLN A 88 5.29 10.91 13.08
N LYS A 89 4.82 10.24 12.02
CA LYS A 89 5.44 8.99 11.57
C LYS A 89 6.86 9.28 11.08
N GLU A 90 7.82 8.47 11.54
CA GLU A 90 9.25 8.66 11.28
C GLU A 90 9.56 8.83 9.78
N SER A 91 8.91 8.03 8.92
CA SER A 91 9.06 8.09 7.46
C SER A 91 8.68 9.43 6.84
N VAL A 92 7.74 10.15 7.46
CA VAL A 92 7.26 11.47 7.00
C VAL A 92 7.96 12.60 7.72
N LYS A 93 8.16 12.47 9.03
CA LYS A 93 8.81 13.48 9.86
C LYS A 93 10.16 13.90 9.30
N GLN A 94 11.00 12.93 8.92
CA GLN A 94 12.30 13.19 8.31
C GLN A 94 12.23 13.95 6.98
N ARG A 95 11.13 13.82 6.22
CA ARG A 95 10.92 14.55 4.95
C ARG A 95 10.44 15.98 5.18
N ILE A 96 9.63 16.20 6.22
CA ILE A 96 9.13 17.52 6.60
C ILE A 96 10.26 18.38 7.18
N GLU A 97 11.15 17.79 7.98
CA GLU A 97 12.23 18.51 8.68
C GLU A 97 13.44 18.85 7.79
N ARG A 98 13.56 18.25 6.58
CA ARG A 98 14.67 18.54 5.66
C ARG A 98 14.45 19.87 4.92
N GLU A 99 15.50 20.70 4.89
CA GLU A 99 15.54 21.89 4.04
C GLU A 99 15.50 21.47 2.55
N GLY A 100 14.46 21.90 1.81
CA GLY A 100 14.24 21.52 0.41
C GLY A 100 12.76 21.40 0.03
N SER A 101 12.43 20.48 -0.89
CA SER A 101 11.09 20.32 -1.48
C SER A 101 10.05 19.62 -0.57
N GLY A 102 10.45 19.12 0.61
CA GLY A 102 9.54 18.51 1.57
C GLY A 102 8.91 17.19 1.09
N ILE A 103 7.64 16.97 1.42
CA ILE A 103 6.83 15.83 0.98
C ILE A 103 5.59 16.36 0.24
N SER A 104 5.32 15.83 -0.95
CA SER A 104 4.12 16.22 -1.71
C SER A 104 2.87 15.59 -1.12
N PHE A 105 1.70 16.19 -1.38
CA PHE A 105 0.41 15.62 -0.94
C PHE A 105 0.19 14.21 -1.52
N THR A 106 0.68 13.97 -2.75
CA THR A 106 0.66 12.67 -3.41
C THR A 106 1.41 11.62 -2.58
N GLU A 107 2.69 11.86 -2.28
CA GLU A 107 3.50 10.95 -1.45
C GLU A 107 2.95 10.81 -0.02
N PHE A 108 2.45 11.90 0.57
CA PHE A 108 1.85 11.89 1.91
C PHE A 108 0.61 10.98 1.98
N THR A 109 -0.15 10.88 0.90
CA THR A 109 -1.36 10.03 0.80
C THR A 109 -1.01 8.55 0.63
N TYR A 110 0.24 8.20 0.28
CA TYR A 110 0.68 6.81 0.09
C TYR A 110 0.35 5.91 1.28
N MET A 111 0.58 6.38 2.52
CA MET A 111 0.32 5.58 3.72
C MET A 111 -1.17 5.25 3.90
N ILE A 112 -2.06 6.15 3.45
CA ILE A 112 -3.51 5.94 3.49
C ILE A 112 -3.87 4.84 2.50
N LEU A 113 -3.31 4.91 1.29
CA LEU A 113 -3.57 3.92 0.25
C LEU A 113 -3.07 2.53 0.64
N GLN A 114 -1.85 2.40 1.18
CA GLN A 114 -1.35 1.11 1.66
C GLN A 114 -2.12 0.59 2.88
N SER A 115 -2.60 1.49 3.75
CA SER A 115 -3.47 1.07 4.86
C SER A 115 -4.80 0.52 4.33
N PHE A 116 -5.35 1.15 3.30
CA PHE A 116 -6.56 0.72 2.62
C PHE A 116 -6.39 -0.66 1.96
N ASP A 117 -5.23 -0.93 1.38
CA ASP A 117 -4.91 -2.26 0.83
C ASP A 117 -5.08 -3.37 1.89
N PHE A 118 -4.59 -3.16 3.12
CA PHE A 118 -4.77 -4.18 4.16
C PHE A 118 -6.23 -4.37 4.56
N ALA A 119 -7.00 -3.29 4.64
CA ALA A 119 -8.43 -3.35 4.93
C ALA A 119 -9.17 -4.15 3.84
N GLU A 120 -8.92 -3.86 2.56
CA GLU A 120 -9.52 -4.59 1.44
C GLU A 120 -9.09 -6.05 1.40
N LEU A 121 -7.81 -6.35 1.66
CA LEU A 121 -7.33 -7.73 1.73
C LEU A 121 -7.95 -8.50 2.90
N SER A 122 -8.15 -7.83 4.04
CA SER A 122 -8.84 -8.41 5.19
C SER A 122 -10.28 -8.76 4.84
N GLN A 123 -11.01 -7.84 4.20
CA GLN A 123 -12.41 -8.04 3.82
C GLN A 123 -12.59 -9.07 2.71
N ARG A 124 -11.77 -9.02 1.64
CA ARG A 124 -11.93 -9.85 0.43
C ARG A 124 -11.35 -11.25 0.57
N TYR A 125 -10.28 -11.40 1.34
CA TYR A 125 -9.50 -12.64 1.41
C TYR A 125 -9.32 -13.17 2.84
N ALA A 126 -9.98 -12.58 3.84
CA ALA A 126 -9.77 -12.90 5.25
C ALA A 126 -8.28 -12.79 5.65
N CYS A 127 -7.55 -11.84 5.06
CA CYS A 127 -6.14 -11.63 5.37
C CYS A 127 -5.99 -11.13 6.81
N GLY A 128 -5.37 -11.96 7.67
CA GLY A 128 -5.14 -11.64 9.08
C GLY A 128 -3.72 -11.19 9.42
N LEU A 129 -2.80 -11.17 8.45
CA LEU A 129 -1.39 -10.83 8.67
C LEU A 129 -0.78 -10.18 7.42
N GLN A 130 -0.14 -9.02 7.61
CA GLN A 130 0.71 -8.37 6.62
C GLN A 130 2.17 -8.41 7.07
N ILE A 131 3.05 -8.74 6.14
CA ILE A 131 4.51 -8.76 6.34
C ILE A 131 5.18 -7.76 5.39
N GLY A 132 6.29 -7.17 5.81
CA GLY A 132 7.05 -6.20 5.02
C GLY A 132 8.42 -5.91 5.64
N GLY A 133 9.22 -5.09 4.94
CA GLY A 133 10.50 -4.61 5.47
C GLY A 133 10.33 -3.75 6.72
N SER A 134 11.42 -3.50 7.45
CA SER A 134 11.39 -2.67 8.67
C SER A 134 10.89 -1.25 8.40
N ASP A 135 11.12 -0.75 7.19
CA ASP A 135 10.64 0.55 6.70
C ASP A 135 9.12 0.64 6.56
N GLN A 136 8.41 -0.50 6.48
CA GLN A 136 6.98 -0.58 6.24
C GLN A 136 6.13 -0.61 7.52
N TRP A 137 6.76 -0.65 8.70
CA TRP A 137 6.04 -0.78 9.98
C TRP A 137 4.95 0.29 10.17
N GLY A 138 5.25 1.53 9.79
CA GLY A 138 4.29 2.64 9.88
C GLY A 138 3.04 2.44 9.01
N ASN A 139 3.19 1.83 7.84
CA ASN A 139 2.08 1.59 6.91
C ASN A 139 1.29 0.34 7.31
N ILE A 140 1.97 -0.72 7.77
CA ILE A 140 1.33 -1.96 8.26
C ILE A 140 0.43 -1.67 9.46
N THR A 141 0.94 -0.93 10.46
CA THR A 141 0.14 -0.54 11.64
C THR A 141 -1.06 0.33 11.27
N GLY A 142 -0.90 1.23 10.29
CA GLY A 142 -2.00 2.03 9.75
C GLY A 142 -3.10 1.16 9.11
N GLY A 143 -2.69 0.13 8.36
CA GLY A 143 -3.61 -0.85 7.79
C GLY A 143 -4.41 -1.61 8.85
N ILE A 144 -3.73 -2.10 9.90
CA ILE A 144 -4.39 -2.82 11.01
C ILE A 144 -5.45 -1.94 11.67
N ASP A 145 -5.11 -0.68 11.97
CA ASP A 145 -6.05 0.27 12.57
C ASP A 145 -7.22 0.60 11.66
N LEU A 146 -6.98 0.76 10.35
CA LEU A 146 -8.02 1.06 9.39
C LEU A 146 -8.97 -0.13 9.20
N ALA A 147 -8.44 -1.34 9.01
CA ALA A 147 -9.24 -2.56 8.85
C ALA A 147 -10.20 -2.74 10.03
N ARG A 148 -9.72 -2.52 11.25
CA ARG A 148 -10.56 -2.54 12.46
C ARG A 148 -11.67 -1.48 12.43
N ARG A 149 -11.42 -0.27 11.92
CA ARG A 149 -12.43 0.80 11.91
C ARG A 149 -13.46 0.66 10.80
N MET A 150 -13.09 0.01 9.69
CA MET A 150 -13.96 -0.15 8.53
C MET A 150 -14.83 -1.41 8.63
N TYR A 151 -14.28 -2.51 9.16
CA TYR A 151 -14.86 -3.84 8.98
C TYR A 151 -15.04 -4.64 10.29
N VAL A 152 -14.66 -4.11 11.45
CA VAL A 152 -14.87 -4.72 12.78
C VAL A 152 -15.72 -3.81 13.64
#